data_AF-A0A9D9C256-F1
#
_entry.id   AF-A0A9D9C256-F1
#
_cell.length_a   1.000
_cell.length_b   1.000
_cell.length_c   1.000
_cell.angle_alpha   90.00
_cell.angle_beta   90.00
_cell.angle_gamma   90.00
#
_symmetry.space_group_name_H-M   'P 1'
#
loop_
_entity.id
_entity.type
_entity.pdbx_description
1 polymer ?
#
loop_
_entity_poly.entity_id
_entity_poly.type
_entity_poly.pdbx_seq_one_letter_code
_entity_poly.pdbx_strand_id
1 'polypeptide(L)'
;PPGTGDVPLTVFQSIGVDGIIIVTSPQELVSMIVSKAVNMAKMMDIPILGIIENMSYVKCPECDNLIHVFGESHVDSVAKEFGIDTVAKLPIVANIASLCDKGSIEDIDINYIVDNMGEVLEKLETLPLYINNICVPLNDGNISSLEDADTLAIYQTIRQMVIKEVYKVVDNLDLAARLDLLKPLKANVILSSDGAKYDGFNCHKVSGEVYDAVIEYLTRKPEKKPKVLKRENVVKDK
;
A
#
# COMPACT_ATOMS: atom_id res chain seq x y z
N PRO A 1 9.80 14.43 -5.32
CA PRO A 1 10.79 15.53 -5.12
C PRO A 1 10.37 16.38 -3.92
N PRO A 2 11.30 17.06 -3.23
CA PRO A 2 10.92 17.91 -2.10
C PRO A 2 10.00 19.05 -2.55
N GLY A 3 9.18 19.54 -1.60
CA GLY A 3 8.19 20.57 -1.84
C GLY A 3 6.79 20.03 -2.15
N THR A 4 5.84 20.94 -2.35
CA THR A 4 4.41 20.65 -2.58
C THR A 4 3.91 21.31 -3.87
N GLY A 5 4.80 21.45 -4.86
CA GLY A 5 4.47 21.98 -6.19
C GLY A 5 3.98 20.90 -7.16
N ASP A 6 4.01 21.19 -8.46
CA ASP A 6 3.43 20.32 -9.49
C ASP A 6 4.19 19.00 -9.68
N VAL A 7 5.47 18.94 -9.27
CA VAL A 7 6.30 17.76 -9.48
C VAL A 7 5.88 16.59 -8.56
N PRO A 8 5.71 16.76 -7.24
CA PRO A 8 5.04 15.75 -6.40
C PRO A 8 3.68 15.30 -6.93
N LEU A 9 2.85 16.23 -7.40
CA LEU A 9 1.53 15.94 -7.97
C LEU A 9 1.64 15.03 -9.20
N THR A 10 2.55 15.34 -10.12
CA THR A 10 2.83 14.54 -11.31
C THR A 10 3.31 13.13 -10.94
N VAL A 11 4.14 13.01 -9.89
CA VAL A 11 4.59 11.71 -9.37
C VAL A 11 3.42 10.92 -8.78
N PHE A 12 2.53 11.55 -8.03
CA PHE A 12 1.33 10.90 -7.48
C PHE A 12 0.38 10.42 -8.59
N GLN A 13 0.26 11.18 -9.68
CA GLN A 13 -0.58 10.82 -10.84
C GLN A 13 0.06 9.68 -11.64
N SER A 14 1.39 9.70 -11.76
CA SER A 14 2.15 8.72 -12.54
C SER A 14 2.23 7.38 -11.83
N ILE A 15 2.41 7.38 -10.51
CA ILE A 15 2.58 6.18 -9.70
C ILE A 15 1.45 6.18 -8.66
N GLY A 16 0.45 5.29 -8.78
CA GLY A 16 -0.74 5.28 -7.91
C GLY A 16 -0.42 5.05 -6.43
N VAL A 17 -0.38 6.13 -5.64
CA VAL A 17 0.06 6.09 -4.22
C VAL A 17 -1.09 5.64 -3.34
N ASP A 18 -0.90 4.58 -2.56
CA ASP A 18 -1.93 4.09 -1.64
C ASP A 18 -1.98 4.83 -0.31
N GLY A 19 -1.00 5.68 -0.05
CA GLY A 19 -0.97 6.59 1.08
C GLY A 19 0.34 7.33 1.19
N ILE A 20 0.33 8.45 1.90
CA ILE A 20 1.52 9.27 2.12
C ILE A 20 1.83 9.39 3.61
N ILE A 21 3.13 9.42 3.92
CA ILE A 21 3.65 9.89 5.20
C ILE A 21 4.23 11.28 4.94
N ILE A 22 3.85 12.25 5.77
CA ILE A 22 4.39 13.61 5.71
C ILE A 22 5.61 13.66 6.63
N VAL A 23 6.79 13.95 6.09
CA VAL A 23 8.00 14.18 6.91
C VAL A 23 8.24 15.68 7.02
N THR A 24 8.34 16.18 8.24
CA THR A 24 8.59 17.60 8.56
C THR A 24 9.70 17.75 9.62
N SER A 25 10.02 18.96 10.04
CA SER A 25 10.95 19.27 11.14
C SER A 25 10.39 20.38 12.04
N PRO A 26 10.81 20.55 13.31
CA PRO A 26 10.15 21.42 14.32
C PRO A 26 10.08 22.93 14.03
N GLN A 27 10.52 23.39 12.86
CA GLN A 27 10.66 24.80 12.51
C GLN A 27 9.28 25.50 12.40
N GLU A 28 9.22 26.83 12.58
CA GLU A 28 7.96 27.61 12.67
C GLU A 28 6.96 27.41 11.52
N LEU A 29 7.39 26.94 10.34
CA LEU A 29 6.55 26.80 9.16
C LEU A 29 5.89 25.41 8.99
N VAL A 30 5.93 24.54 10.01
CA VAL A 30 5.33 23.18 9.95
C VAL A 30 3.87 23.21 9.50
N SER A 31 3.03 24.10 10.07
CA SER A 31 1.60 24.15 9.75
C SER A 31 1.34 24.41 8.27
N MET A 32 2.14 25.29 7.65
CA MET A 32 2.01 25.59 6.23
C MET A 32 2.39 24.40 5.35
N ILE A 33 3.46 23.68 5.71
CA ILE A 33 3.96 22.52 4.96
C ILE A 33 2.95 21.37 5.05
N VAL A 34 2.48 21.06 6.27
CA VAL A 34 1.48 20.02 6.50
C VAL A 34 0.19 20.36 5.77
N SER A 35 -0.33 21.59 5.89
CA SER A 35 -1.56 22.02 5.20
C SER A 35 -1.49 21.82 3.69
N LYS A 36 -0.37 22.18 3.04
CA LYS A 36 -0.19 21.98 1.60
C LYS A 36 -0.17 20.49 1.22
N ALA A 37 0.54 19.67 1.98
CA ALA A 37 0.58 18.23 1.75
C ALA A 37 -0.81 17.58 1.94
N VAL A 38 -1.56 18.01 2.96
CA VAL A 38 -2.93 17.56 3.22
C VAL A 38 -3.87 17.90 2.07
N ASN A 39 -3.83 19.14 1.59
CA ASN A 39 -4.66 19.58 0.47
C ASN A 39 -4.33 18.81 -0.81
N MET A 40 -3.05 18.58 -1.09
CA MET A 40 -2.62 17.78 -2.23
C MET A 40 -3.12 16.33 -2.15
N ALA A 41 -3.01 15.69 -0.99
CA ALA A 41 -3.51 14.33 -0.78
C ALA A 41 -5.03 14.25 -0.96
N LYS A 42 -5.78 15.22 -0.42
CA LYS A 42 -7.24 15.31 -0.57
C LYS A 42 -7.67 15.49 -2.03
N MET A 43 -7.00 16.34 -2.81
CA MET A 43 -7.31 16.52 -4.24
C MET A 43 -7.14 15.24 -5.06
N MET A 44 -6.35 14.29 -4.56
CA MET A 44 -6.02 13.04 -5.24
C MET A 44 -6.67 11.80 -4.62
N ASP A 45 -7.50 11.98 -3.59
CA ASP A 45 -8.12 10.89 -2.82
C ASP A 45 -7.07 9.89 -2.27
N ILE A 46 -5.93 10.40 -1.81
CA ILE A 46 -4.83 9.61 -1.23
C ILE A 46 -4.90 9.72 0.30
N PRO A 47 -4.93 8.60 1.05
CA PRO A 47 -4.97 8.64 2.50
C PRO A 47 -3.63 9.11 3.07
N ILE A 48 -3.69 9.87 4.16
CA ILE A 48 -2.51 10.32 4.87
C ILE A 48 -2.33 9.38 6.07
N LEU A 49 -1.20 8.69 6.07
CA LEU A 49 -0.90 7.61 7.02
C LEU A 49 -0.41 8.18 8.35
N GLY A 50 0.17 9.37 8.29
CA GLY A 50 0.59 10.12 9.46
C GLY A 50 1.70 11.12 9.16
N ILE A 51 2.16 11.76 10.23
CA ILE A 51 3.22 12.76 10.18
C ILE A 51 4.43 12.26 10.99
N ILE A 52 5.62 12.37 10.40
CA ILE A 52 6.89 12.14 11.08
C ILE A 52 7.59 13.48 11.24
N GLU A 53 7.92 13.86 12.46
CA GLU A 53 8.78 15.00 12.74
C GLU A 53 10.23 14.54 12.84
N ASN A 54 11.02 14.85 11.82
CA ASN A 54 12.45 14.59 11.78
C ASN A 54 13.21 15.68 12.55
N MET A 55 14.37 15.32 13.11
CA MET A 55 15.23 16.25 13.86
C MET A 55 14.52 16.93 15.05
N SER A 56 13.64 16.20 15.73
CA SER A 56 12.80 16.73 16.82
C SER A 56 13.61 17.12 18.06
N TYR A 57 14.67 16.37 18.34
CA TYR A 57 15.55 16.59 19.49
C TYR A 57 16.92 15.94 19.29
N VAL A 58 17.88 16.27 20.15
CA VAL A 58 19.12 15.51 20.36
C VAL A 58 19.03 14.89 21.75
N LYS A 59 19.25 13.57 21.86
CA LYS A 59 19.36 12.92 23.16
C LYS A 59 20.80 13.06 23.67
N CYS A 60 20.99 13.66 24.84
CA CYS A 60 22.31 13.79 25.44
C CYS A 60 22.87 12.39 25.79
N PRO A 61 24.05 12.01 25.30
CA PRO A 61 24.58 10.66 25.51
C PRO A 61 25.02 10.37 26.95
N GLU A 62 25.14 11.41 27.80
CA GLU A 62 25.62 11.27 29.18
C GLU A 62 24.50 11.28 30.22
N CYS A 63 23.39 11.99 29.96
CA CYS A 63 22.32 12.20 30.94
C CYS A 63 20.91 11.96 30.40
N ASP A 64 20.77 11.48 29.17
CA ASP A 64 19.50 11.19 28.48
C ASP A 64 18.53 12.37 28.31
N ASN A 65 18.90 13.58 28.75
CA ASN A 65 18.09 14.77 28.53
C ASN A 65 17.89 15.05 27.04
N LEU A 66 16.65 15.38 26.68
CA LEU A 66 16.28 15.77 25.32
C LEU A 66 16.57 17.25 25.11
N ILE A 67 17.30 17.56 24.05
CA ILE A 67 17.66 18.92 23.66
C ILE A 67 16.92 19.27 22.37
N HIS A 68 15.96 20.19 22.46
CA HIS A 68 15.19 20.66 21.33
C HIS A 68 15.93 21.77 20.54
N VAL A 69 16.87 21.35 19.69
CA VAL A 69 17.76 22.24 18.92
C VAL A 69 17.01 23.29 18.10
N PHE A 70 15.84 22.92 17.57
CA PHE A 70 15.01 23.80 16.73
C PHE A 70 13.81 24.40 17.47
N GLY A 71 13.80 24.32 18.81
CA GLY A 71 12.66 24.70 19.63
C GLY A 71 11.65 23.56 19.82
N GLU A 72 10.63 23.86 20.62
CA GLU A 72 9.60 22.88 20.99
C GLU A 72 8.84 22.37 19.77
N SER A 73 8.46 21.09 19.83
CA SER A 73 7.66 20.43 18.79
C SER A 73 6.24 20.99 18.77
N HIS A 74 5.76 21.39 17.60
CA HIS A 74 4.36 21.79 17.37
C HIS A 74 3.58 20.82 16.46
N VAL A 75 4.21 19.71 16.05
CA VAL A 75 3.61 18.79 15.08
C VAL A 75 2.30 18.18 15.57
N ASP A 76 2.17 17.82 16.86
CA ASP A 76 0.97 17.14 17.38
C ASP A 76 -0.26 18.04 17.34
N SER A 77 -0.11 19.32 17.69
CA SER A 77 -1.20 20.29 17.59
C SER A 77 -1.66 20.46 16.13
N VAL A 78 -0.71 20.56 15.21
CA VAL A 78 -1.00 20.69 13.77
C VAL A 78 -1.65 19.43 13.23
N ALA A 79 -1.13 18.25 13.58
CA ALA A 79 -1.66 16.96 13.14
C ALA A 79 -3.12 16.81 13.56
N LYS A 80 -3.43 17.19 14.81
CA LYS A 80 -4.79 17.18 15.37
C LYS A 80 -5.76 18.10 14.63
N GLU A 81 -5.33 19.27 14.14
CA GLU A 81 -6.18 20.16 13.33
C GLU A 81 -6.66 19.50 12.04
N PHE A 82 -5.86 18.58 11.48
CA PHE A 82 -6.19 17.85 10.27
C PHE A 82 -6.76 16.45 10.51
N GLY A 83 -6.91 16.03 11.78
CA GLY A 83 -7.35 14.68 12.13
C GLY A 83 -6.36 13.60 11.71
N ILE A 84 -5.06 13.92 11.72
CA ILE A 84 -3.97 13.03 11.33
C ILE A 84 -3.14 12.76 12.58
N ASP A 85 -2.63 11.55 12.72
CA ASP A 85 -1.75 11.23 13.83
C ASP A 85 -0.28 11.58 13.54
N THR A 86 0.41 12.10 14.55
CA THR A 86 1.87 12.05 14.58
C THR A 86 2.29 10.60 14.84
N VAL A 87 3.12 10.08 13.96
CA VAL A 87 3.53 8.68 13.94
C VAL A 87 4.90 8.50 14.59
N ALA A 88 5.81 9.45 14.41
CA ALA A 88 7.11 9.42 15.08
C ALA A 88 7.72 10.82 15.20
N LYS A 89 8.57 10.99 16.22
CA LYS A 89 9.47 12.14 16.38
C LYS A 89 10.90 11.62 16.43
N LEU A 90 11.66 11.86 15.37
CA LEU A 90 13.00 11.28 15.20
C LEU A 90 14.07 12.20 15.80
N PRO A 91 15.04 11.65 16.54
CA PRO A 91 16.18 12.40 17.01
C PRO A 91 17.14 12.78 15.88
N ILE A 92 17.98 13.79 16.13
CA ILE A 92 19.19 14.03 15.36
C ILE A 92 20.25 13.04 15.84
N VAL A 93 20.68 12.13 14.96
CA VAL A 93 21.72 11.15 15.26
C VAL A 93 22.89 11.29 14.29
N ALA A 94 24.09 11.51 14.84
CA ALA A 94 25.30 11.74 14.03
C ALA A 94 25.69 10.52 13.18
N ASN A 95 25.42 9.30 13.66
CA ASN A 95 25.77 8.07 12.94
C ASN A 95 24.94 7.89 11.64
N ILE A 96 23.71 8.41 11.57
CA ILE A 96 22.82 8.31 10.40
C ILE A 96 23.53 8.91 9.18
N ALA A 97 24.09 10.12 9.32
CA ALA A 97 24.78 10.79 8.22
C ALA A 97 25.97 9.95 7.72
N SER A 98 26.80 9.43 8.63
CA SER A 98 27.94 8.60 8.25
C SER A 98 27.53 7.28 7.58
N LEU A 99 26.46 6.64 8.03
CA LEU A 99 25.94 5.41 7.42
C LEU A 99 25.35 5.70 6.03
N CYS A 100 24.60 6.79 5.87
CA CYS A 100 24.11 7.25 4.57
C CYS A 100 25.26 7.52 3.58
N ASP A 101 26.29 8.25 4.01
CA ASP A 101 27.46 8.58 3.16
C ASP A 101 28.24 7.33 2.71
N LYS A 102 28.23 6.28 3.54
CA LYS A 102 28.84 4.98 3.23
C LYS A 102 27.94 4.06 2.40
N GLY A 103 26.66 4.41 2.25
CA GLY A 103 25.66 3.54 1.62
C GLY A 103 25.21 2.35 2.49
N SER A 104 25.38 2.44 3.81
CA SER A 104 25.12 1.37 4.78
C SER A 104 24.03 1.74 5.79
N ILE A 105 23.01 2.49 5.36
CA ILE A 105 21.92 2.95 6.26
C ILE A 105 21.12 1.78 6.85
N GLU A 106 21.10 0.64 6.17
CA GLU A 106 20.46 -0.60 6.62
C GLU A 106 21.08 -1.22 7.88
N ASP A 107 22.33 -0.85 8.20
CA ASP A 107 23.03 -1.32 9.41
C ASP A 107 22.64 -0.55 10.67
N ILE A 108 21.73 0.42 10.57
CA ILE A 108 21.36 1.25 11.70
C ILE A 108 20.52 0.48 12.72
N ASP A 109 20.84 0.66 14.01
CA ASP A 109 19.98 0.18 15.09
C ASP A 109 18.76 1.12 15.21
N ILE A 110 17.63 0.66 14.66
CA ILE A 110 16.35 1.39 14.65
C ILE A 110 15.83 1.65 16.05
N ASN A 111 16.16 0.80 17.03
CA ASN A 111 15.74 0.98 18.42
C ASN A 111 16.33 2.26 19.05
N TYR A 112 17.39 2.80 18.46
CA TYR A 112 18.00 4.06 18.89
C TYR A 112 17.31 5.30 18.28
N ILE A 113 16.46 5.11 17.28
CA ILE A 113 15.87 6.20 16.48
C ILE A 113 14.39 6.40 16.81
N VAL A 114 13.65 5.32 17.08
CA VAL A 114 12.19 5.38 17.21
C VAL A 114 11.71 4.60 18.42
N ASP A 115 11.28 5.32 19.45
CA ASP A 115 10.72 4.70 20.66
C ASP A 115 9.38 3.97 20.41
N ASN A 116 8.64 4.36 19.35
CA ASN A 116 7.28 3.89 19.07
C ASN A 116 7.14 3.17 17.71
N MET A 117 8.19 2.50 17.21
CA MET A 117 8.14 1.86 15.88
C MET A 117 6.98 0.84 15.75
N GLY A 118 6.59 0.18 16.83
CA GLY A 118 5.44 -0.72 16.85
C GLY A 118 4.12 -0.03 16.47
N GLU A 119 3.86 1.17 16.99
CA GLU A 119 2.64 1.94 16.67
C GLU A 119 2.63 2.40 15.20
N VAL A 120 3.81 2.75 14.67
CA VAL A 120 3.99 3.10 13.25
C VAL A 120 3.62 1.92 12.36
N LEU A 121 4.16 0.74 12.68
CA LEU A 121 3.92 -0.48 11.92
C LEU A 121 2.45 -0.91 12.00
N GLU A 122 1.84 -0.87 13.19
CA GLU A 122 0.43 -1.20 13.37
C GLU A 122 -0.50 -0.27 12.55
N LYS A 123 -0.21 1.03 12.52
CA LYS A 123 -0.95 1.99 11.68
C LYS A 123 -0.77 1.74 10.19
N LEU A 124 0.42 1.33 9.76
CA LEU A 124 0.67 0.96 8.36
C LEU A 124 -0.02 -0.36 7.97
N GLU A 125 -0.09 -1.31 8.88
CA GLU A 125 -0.76 -2.60 8.69
C GLU A 125 -2.29 -2.50 8.67
N THR A 126 -2.86 -1.53 9.39
CA THR A 126 -4.31 -1.30 9.48
C THR A 126 -4.89 -0.44 8.35
N LEU A 127 -4.05 0.04 7.44
CA LEU A 127 -4.50 0.78 6.27
C LEU A 127 -5.44 -0.08 5.42
N PRO A 128 -6.53 0.50 4.89
CA PRO A 128 -7.44 -0.23 4.02
C PRO A 128 -6.73 -0.59 2.71
N LEU A 129 -6.08 -1.75 2.71
CA LEU A 129 -5.54 -2.37 1.51
C LEU A 129 -6.75 -2.86 0.71
N TYR A 130 -6.96 -2.28 -0.47
CA TYR A 130 -7.95 -2.80 -1.41
C TYR A 130 -7.47 -4.18 -1.90
N ILE A 131 -8.01 -5.21 -1.26
CA ILE A 131 -7.84 -6.59 -1.68
C ILE A 131 -8.86 -6.86 -2.79
N ASN A 132 -8.40 -7.16 -3.99
CA ASN A 132 -9.26 -7.78 -4.99
C ASN A 132 -9.12 -9.29 -4.87
N ASN A 133 -10.23 -9.99 -5.04
CA ASN A 133 -10.23 -11.43 -5.22
C ASN A 133 -10.78 -11.66 -6.62
N ILE A 134 -9.88 -11.98 -7.53
CA ILE A 134 -10.14 -12.16 -8.96
C ILE A 134 -10.33 -13.64 -9.23
N CYS A 135 -11.48 -14.01 -9.77
CA CYS A 135 -11.72 -15.35 -10.28
C CYS A 135 -11.40 -15.42 -11.78
N VAL A 136 -10.62 -16.41 -12.18
CA VAL A 136 -10.41 -16.79 -13.58
C VAL A 136 -10.90 -18.23 -13.76
N PRO A 137 -12.03 -18.46 -14.45
CA PRO A 137 -12.49 -19.79 -14.78
C PRO A 137 -11.57 -20.40 -15.84
N LEU A 138 -11.20 -21.67 -15.64
CA LEU A 138 -10.34 -22.44 -16.51
C LEU A 138 -11.03 -23.71 -16.96
N ASN A 139 -10.75 -24.13 -18.19
CA ASN A 139 -11.06 -25.45 -18.72
C ASN A 139 -9.81 -26.01 -19.38
N ASP A 140 -9.35 -27.18 -18.95
CA ASP A 140 -8.08 -27.77 -19.37
C ASP A 140 -6.89 -26.78 -19.25
N GLY A 141 -6.90 -25.97 -18.19
CA GLY A 141 -5.87 -24.95 -17.91
C GLY A 141 -5.94 -23.68 -18.77
N ASN A 142 -6.90 -23.57 -19.68
CA ASN A 142 -7.11 -22.37 -20.51
C ASN A 142 -8.27 -21.52 -19.98
N ILE A 143 -8.19 -20.20 -20.12
CA ILE A 143 -9.28 -19.30 -19.71
C ILE A 143 -10.57 -19.65 -20.45
N SER A 144 -11.64 -19.86 -19.70
CA SER A 144 -12.95 -20.30 -20.21
C SER A 144 -14.08 -19.35 -19.77
N SER A 145 -15.30 -19.68 -20.20
CA SER A 145 -16.52 -19.16 -19.56
C SER A 145 -16.62 -19.75 -18.14
N LEU A 146 -17.41 -19.10 -17.27
CA LEU A 146 -17.68 -19.67 -15.95
C LEU A 146 -18.53 -20.95 -16.04
N GLU A 147 -19.32 -21.13 -17.09
CA GLU A 147 -20.17 -22.31 -17.31
C GLU A 147 -19.37 -23.54 -17.76
N ASP A 148 -18.32 -23.33 -18.57
CA ASP A 148 -17.51 -24.41 -19.14
C ASP A 148 -16.29 -24.78 -18.29
N ALA A 149 -16.06 -24.07 -17.18
CA ALA A 149 -14.87 -24.27 -16.37
C ALA A 149 -14.86 -25.63 -15.63
N ASP A 150 -13.71 -26.29 -15.62
CA ASP A 150 -13.40 -27.43 -14.74
C ASP A 150 -12.76 -26.96 -13.42
N THR A 151 -12.16 -25.76 -13.42
CA THR A 151 -11.34 -25.23 -12.34
C THR A 151 -11.54 -23.71 -12.22
N LEU A 152 -11.63 -23.20 -11.00
CA LEU A 152 -11.57 -21.78 -10.71
C LEU A 152 -10.20 -21.44 -10.11
N ALA A 153 -9.44 -20.60 -10.80
CA ALA A 153 -8.24 -19.98 -10.25
C ALA A 153 -8.63 -18.67 -9.56
N ILE A 154 -8.37 -18.57 -8.26
CA ILE A 154 -8.70 -17.40 -7.44
C ILE A 154 -7.41 -16.70 -7.05
N TYR A 155 -7.25 -15.50 -7.56
CA TYR A 155 -6.12 -14.63 -7.28
C TYR A 155 -6.53 -13.58 -6.26
N GLN A 156 -5.91 -13.63 -5.09
CA GLN A 156 -5.96 -12.52 -4.17
C GLN A 156 -4.88 -11.52 -4.59
N THR A 157 -5.30 -10.31 -4.89
CA THR A 157 -4.39 -9.24 -5.26
C THR A 157 -4.49 -8.14 -4.24
N ILE A 158 -3.32 -7.68 -3.80
CA ILE A 158 -3.20 -6.38 -3.17
C ILE A 158 -2.59 -5.53 -4.25
N ARG A 159 -3.35 -4.55 -4.67
CA ARG A 159 -2.94 -3.68 -5.75
C ARG A 159 -2.73 -4.43 -7.07
N GLN A 160 -1.68 -4.11 -7.81
CA GLN A 160 -1.27 -4.80 -9.04
C GLN A 160 -0.41 -6.05 -8.78
N MET A 161 -0.34 -6.53 -7.53
CA MET A 161 0.39 -7.76 -7.16
C MET A 161 -0.56 -8.88 -6.80
N VAL A 162 -0.29 -10.07 -7.34
CA VAL A 162 -0.85 -11.31 -6.81
C VAL A 162 -0.10 -11.67 -5.53
N ILE A 163 -0.83 -11.75 -4.42
CA ILE A 163 -0.28 -12.15 -3.11
C ILE A 163 -0.60 -13.60 -2.73
N LYS A 164 -1.67 -14.15 -3.31
CA LYS A 164 -2.10 -15.53 -3.09
C LYS A 164 -2.86 -16.05 -4.29
N GLU A 165 -2.71 -17.34 -4.54
CA GLU A 165 -3.40 -18.07 -5.59
C GLU A 165 -3.98 -19.34 -4.99
N VAL A 166 -5.26 -19.61 -5.30
CA VAL A 166 -5.97 -20.81 -4.86
C VAL A 166 -6.72 -21.40 -6.04
N TYR A 167 -6.58 -22.70 -6.24
CA TYR A 167 -7.32 -23.43 -7.26
C TYR A 167 -8.46 -24.22 -6.61
N LYS A 168 -9.62 -24.23 -7.28
CA LYS A 168 -10.78 -25.01 -6.89
C LYS A 168 -11.30 -25.77 -8.09
N VAL A 169 -11.24 -27.10 -8.04
CA VAL A 169 -11.89 -27.96 -9.02
C VAL A 169 -13.41 -27.83 -8.85
N VAL A 170 -14.10 -27.56 -9.95
CA VAL A 170 -15.55 -27.34 -10.05
C VAL A 170 -16.20 -28.19 -11.15
N ASP A 171 -15.45 -29.13 -11.72
CA ASP A 171 -15.95 -30.09 -12.68
C ASP A 171 -17.20 -30.81 -12.10
N ASN A 172 -18.31 -30.78 -12.85
CA ASN A 172 -19.66 -31.24 -12.45
C ASN A 172 -20.49 -30.33 -11.51
N LEU A 173 -20.05 -29.11 -11.20
CA LEU A 173 -20.92 -28.13 -10.54
C LEU A 173 -21.73 -27.32 -11.55
N ASP A 174 -22.98 -27.02 -11.22
CA ASP A 174 -23.79 -26.07 -11.99
C ASP A 174 -23.33 -24.61 -11.77
N LEU A 175 -23.83 -23.69 -12.60
CA LEU A 175 -23.45 -22.28 -12.53
C LEU A 175 -23.78 -21.65 -11.16
N ALA A 176 -24.91 -22.02 -10.55
CA ALA A 176 -25.34 -21.47 -9.27
C ALA A 176 -24.37 -21.88 -8.15
N ALA A 177 -23.98 -23.16 -8.10
CA ALA A 177 -23.01 -23.68 -7.16
C ALA A 177 -21.61 -23.05 -7.35
N ARG A 178 -21.20 -22.81 -8.60
CA ARG A 178 -19.94 -22.10 -8.91
C ARG A 178 -19.96 -20.67 -8.36
N LEU A 179 -21.04 -19.92 -8.57
CA LEU A 179 -21.21 -18.56 -8.05
C LEU A 179 -21.28 -18.54 -6.51
N ASP A 180 -21.89 -19.55 -5.90
CA ASP A 180 -21.95 -19.68 -4.44
C ASP A 180 -20.57 -19.95 -3.82
N LEU A 181 -19.68 -20.67 -4.51
CA LEU A 181 -18.29 -20.86 -4.07
C LEU A 181 -17.48 -19.54 -4.06
N LEU A 182 -17.84 -18.58 -4.90
CA LEU A 182 -17.16 -17.28 -4.99
C LEU A 182 -17.46 -16.36 -3.80
N LYS A 183 -18.64 -16.49 -3.18
CA LYS A 183 -19.08 -15.68 -2.04
C LYS A 183 -18.17 -15.81 -0.80
N PRO A 184 -17.89 -17.01 -0.25
CA PRO A 184 -17.01 -17.16 0.90
C PRO A 184 -15.55 -16.80 0.58
N LEU A 185 -15.16 -16.91 -0.70
CA LEU A 185 -13.84 -16.49 -1.20
C LEU A 185 -13.75 -14.97 -1.42
N LYS A 186 -14.85 -14.24 -1.17
CA LYS A 186 -14.97 -12.79 -1.34
C LYS A 186 -14.55 -12.32 -2.73
N ALA A 187 -14.74 -13.16 -3.75
CA ALA A 187 -14.44 -12.78 -5.13
C ALA A 187 -15.33 -11.61 -5.56
N ASN A 188 -14.73 -10.58 -6.15
CA ASN A 188 -15.42 -9.38 -6.60
C ASN A 188 -15.24 -9.12 -8.10
N VAL A 189 -14.34 -9.85 -8.74
CA VAL A 189 -14.02 -9.76 -10.17
C VAL A 189 -14.04 -11.14 -10.80
N ILE A 190 -14.59 -11.25 -12.01
CA ILE A 190 -14.51 -12.46 -12.84
C ILE A 190 -13.88 -12.09 -14.18
N LEU A 191 -12.77 -12.73 -14.53
CA LEU A 191 -12.13 -12.61 -15.84
C LEU A 191 -12.42 -13.89 -16.62
N SER A 192 -13.16 -13.79 -17.71
CA SER A 192 -13.64 -14.95 -18.49
C SER A 192 -13.40 -14.74 -19.97
N SER A 193 -13.46 -15.82 -20.75
CA SER A 193 -13.28 -15.76 -22.21
C SER A 193 -14.47 -15.14 -22.95
N ASP A 194 -15.65 -15.13 -22.33
CA ASP A 194 -16.90 -14.63 -22.91
C ASP A 194 -17.28 -13.22 -22.41
N GLY A 195 -16.86 -12.85 -21.20
CA GLY A 195 -17.26 -11.60 -20.55
C GLY A 195 -18.72 -11.60 -20.07
N ALA A 196 -19.30 -12.78 -19.83
CA ALA A 196 -20.65 -12.90 -19.29
C ALA A 196 -20.80 -12.16 -17.96
N LYS A 197 -21.97 -11.55 -17.73
CA LYS A 197 -22.24 -10.74 -16.53
C LYS A 197 -22.96 -11.56 -15.48
N TYR A 198 -22.46 -11.48 -14.25
CA TYR A 198 -23.04 -12.14 -13.07
C TYR A 198 -23.34 -11.10 -12.00
N ASP A 199 -24.54 -11.16 -11.41
CA ASP A 199 -24.96 -10.22 -10.38
C ASP A 199 -24.02 -10.23 -9.19
N GLY A 200 -23.59 -9.04 -8.76
CA GLY A 200 -22.63 -8.88 -7.66
C GLY A 200 -21.15 -8.99 -8.05
N PHE A 201 -20.83 -9.25 -9.33
CA PHE A 201 -19.45 -9.38 -9.81
C PHE A 201 -19.10 -8.39 -10.90
N ASN A 202 -17.86 -7.88 -10.86
CA ASN A 202 -17.31 -7.07 -11.94
C ASN A 202 -16.68 -7.99 -13.01
N CYS A 203 -17.37 -8.17 -14.13
CA CYS A 203 -17.01 -9.19 -15.13
C CYS A 203 -16.30 -8.58 -16.34
N HIS A 204 -15.19 -9.19 -16.77
CA HIS A 204 -14.38 -8.71 -17.89
C HIS A 204 -14.03 -9.83 -18.83
N LYS A 205 -14.07 -9.53 -20.13
CA LYS A 205 -13.60 -10.42 -21.18
C LYS A 205 -12.08 -10.32 -21.29
N VAL A 206 -11.40 -11.46 -21.20
CA VAL A 206 -9.95 -11.57 -21.36
C VAL A 206 -9.60 -12.79 -22.22
N SER A 207 -8.36 -12.82 -22.73
CA SER A 207 -7.82 -13.91 -23.54
C SER A 207 -6.33 -14.05 -23.30
N GLY A 208 -5.75 -15.20 -23.64
CA GLY A 208 -4.32 -15.47 -23.49
C GLY A 208 -4.01 -16.26 -22.23
N GLU A 209 -2.77 -16.17 -21.75
CA GLU A 209 -2.35 -16.87 -20.53
C GLU A 209 -2.98 -16.24 -19.29
N VAL A 210 -3.34 -17.09 -18.31
CA VAL A 210 -4.07 -16.71 -17.10
C VAL A 210 -3.37 -15.58 -16.35
N TYR A 211 -2.06 -15.74 -16.11
CA TYR A 211 -1.28 -14.77 -15.36
C TYR A 211 -1.21 -13.43 -16.09
N ASP A 212 -0.95 -13.44 -17.39
CA ASP A 212 -0.89 -12.23 -18.21
C ASP A 212 -2.24 -11.51 -18.28
N ALA A 213 -3.34 -12.26 -18.37
CA ALA A 213 -4.68 -11.69 -18.34
C ALA A 213 -5.02 -11.02 -17.00
N VAL A 214 -4.59 -11.61 -15.88
CA VAL A 214 -4.75 -11.01 -14.53
C VAL A 214 -3.92 -9.74 -14.42
N ILE A 215 -2.66 -9.76 -14.86
CA ILE A 215 -1.78 -8.58 -14.85
C ILE A 215 -2.31 -7.49 -15.78
N GLU A 216 -2.79 -7.85 -16.97
CA GLU A 216 -3.40 -6.93 -17.92
C GLU A 216 -4.66 -6.27 -17.33
N TYR A 217 -5.52 -7.04 -16.67
CA TYR A 217 -6.70 -6.49 -15.99
C TYR A 217 -6.32 -5.48 -14.90
N LEU A 218 -5.31 -5.80 -14.10
CA LEU A 218 -4.81 -4.92 -13.04
C LEU A 218 -4.17 -3.64 -13.58
N THR A 219 -3.72 -3.64 -14.85
CA THR A 219 -3.05 -2.50 -15.50
C THR A 219 -3.98 -1.67 -16.39
N ARG A 220 -5.07 -2.25 -16.93
CA ARG A 220 -6.03 -1.59 -17.83
C ARG A 220 -7.02 -0.61 -17.18
N LYS A 221 -7.17 -0.57 -15.85
CA LYS A 221 -8.14 0.36 -15.19
C LYS A 221 -7.61 1.80 -15.13
N PRO A 222 -8.26 2.79 -15.79
CA PRO A 222 -7.89 4.20 -15.68
C PRO A 222 -8.35 4.88 -14.37
N GLU A 223 -9.07 4.20 -13.47
CA GLU A 223 -9.51 4.82 -12.21
C GLU A 223 -9.19 3.95 -10.99
N LYS A 224 -8.50 4.60 -10.04
CA LYS A 224 -7.91 4.11 -8.80
C LYS A 224 -6.82 3.04 -8.98
N LYS A 225 -5.65 3.52 -9.40
CA LYS A 225 -4.40 2.74 -9.49
C LYS A 225 -4.02 2.16 -8.13
N PRO A 226 -3.73 0.86 -8.05
CA PRO A 226 -3.07 0.33 -6.88
C PRO A 226 -1.65 -0.14 -7.26
N LYS A 227 -0.63 0.24 -6.48
CA LYS A 227 0.84 0.10 -6.77
C LYS A 227 1.47 -1.28 -6.52
N VAL A 228 2.29 -1.80 -7.46
CA VAL A 228 3.17 -3.00 -7.27
C VAL A 228 4.41 -2.70 -6.42
N LEU A 229 4.82 -3.62 -5.54
CA LEU A 229 6.15 -3.73 -4.93
C LEU A 229 6.85 -5.03 -5.36
N LYS A 230 8.09 -4.96 -5.82
CA LYS A 230 8.89 -6.14 -6.24
C LYS A 230 9.38 -6.94 -5.02
N ARG A 231 9.44 -8.27 -5.18
CA ARG A 231 9.81 -9.33 -4.22
C ARG A 231 11.31 -9.40 -3.91
N GLU A 232 11.64 -9.92 -2.72
CA GLU A 232 12.71 -10.90 -2.37
C GLU A 232 12.60 -11.12 -0.83
N ASN A 233 12.68 -12.30 -0.18
CA ASN A 233 13.19 -13.62 -0.52
C ASN A 233 12.29 -14.75 0.01
N VAL A 234 12.36 -15.87 -0.69
CA VAL A 234 11.77 -17.17 -0.40
C VAL A 234 12.25 -17.67 0.98
N VAL A 235 11.31 -17.99 1.88
CA VAL A 235 11.59 -18.96 2.96
C VAL A 235 10.80 -20.22 2.64
N LYS A 236 11.53 -21.23 2.16
CA LYS A 236 11.10 -22.62 2.20
C LYS A 236 11.19 -23.08 3.65
N ASP A 237 10.12 -23.70 4.14
CA ASP A 237 10.10 -24.83 5.09
C ASP A 237 8.70 -24.85 5.74
N LYS A 238 8.05 -25.98 6.02
CA LYS A 238 8.30 -27.41 5.83
C LYS A 238 6.94 -28.10 6.02
#